data_AF-A0A0B7NES5-F1
#
_entry.id   AF-A0A0B7NES5-F1
#
_cell.length_a   1.000
_cell.length_b   1.000
_cell.length_c   1.000
_cell.angle_alpha   90.00
_cell.angle_beta   90.00
_cell.angle_gamma   90.00
#
_symmetry.space_group_name_H-M   'P 1'
#
loop_
_entity.id
_entity.type
_entity.pdbx_description
1 polymer ?
#
loop_
_entity_poly.entity_id
_entity_poly.type
_entity_poly.pdbx_seq_one_letter_code
_entity_poly.pdbx_strand_id
1 'polypeptide(L)'
;MTDTIGFDEERFRYHLKLYTDADRGPSKIISPYLKMPKSFSVKGSDIDYGTGRRYLREHTNRLKKKDDRRILQLEADLSRINLSAVTSIEELDEWETNQFEHANEIRQFYHSSHMARKTRQYELKRNKFVDRLCSGERKSCFGEEADQRQKRLLMFVGDRGLGIGSRVEGF
;
A
#
# COMPACT_ATOMS: atom_id res chain seq x y z
N MET A 1 -7.16 14.67 10.27
CA MET A 1 -7.68 13.42 10.86
C MET A 1 -8.93 13.05 10.10
N THR A 2 -8.98 11.89 9.46
CA THR A 2 -10.22 11.37 8.86
C THR A 2 -10.74 10.31 9.81
N ASP A 3 -11.75 10.67 10.61
CA ASP A 3 -12.39 9.74 11.53
C ASP A 3 -13.01 8.59 10.74
N THR A 4 -12.63 7.38 11.10
CA THR A 4 -13.13 6.15 10.47
C THR A 4 -14.44 5.81 11.17
N ILE A 5 -15.55 6.37 10.67
CA ILE A 5 -16.88 6.06 11.18
C ILE A 5 -17.21 4.63 10.77
N GLY A 6 -17.56 3.78 11.75
CA GLY A 6 -18.01 2.41 11.52
C GLY A 6 -19.20 2.40 10.55
N PHE A 7 -19.10 1.58 9.51
CA PHE A 7 -20.10 1.48 8.45
C PHE A 7 -21.02 0.29 8.75
N ASP A 8 -22.21 0.60 9.23
CA ASP A 8 -23.30 -0.28 9.62
C ASP A 8 -24.05 -0.87 8.42
N GLU A 9 -24.65 -2.05 8.60
CA GLU A 9 -25.33 -2.78 7.52
C GLU A 9 -26.49 -1.99 6.91
N GLU A 10 -27.18 -1.18 7.71
CA GLU A 10 -28.24 -0.28 7.24
C GLU A 10 -27.71 0.76 6.26
N ARG A 11 -26.53 1.32 6.55
CA ARG A 11 -25.86 2.31 5.72
C ARG A 11 -25.32 1.69 4.43
N PHE A 12 -24.88 0.43 4.47
CA PHE A 12 -24.56 -0.35 3.27
C PHE A 12 -25.77 -0.60 2.38
N ARG A 13 -26.91 -1.01 2.96
CA ARG A 13 -28.17 -1.19 2.23
C ARG A 13 -28.67 0.11 1.62
N TYR A 14 -28.55 1.24 2.32
CA TYR A 14 -28.89 2.56 1.81
C TYR A 14 -28.05 2.93 0.57
N HIS A 15 -26.74 2.69 0.61
CA HIS A 15 -25.87 2.99 -0.52
C HIS A 15 -26.06 2.04 -1.71
N LEU A 16 -26.37 0.77 -1.45
CA LEU A 16 -26.78 -0.16 -2.50
C LEU A 16 -28.04 0.32 -3.23
N LYS A 17 -29.04 0.83 -2.50
CA LYS A 17 -30.25 1.42 -3.09
C LYS A 17 -29.94 2.59 -4.02
N LEU A 18 -29.09 3.52 -3.56
CA LEU A 18 -28.65 4.66 -4.40
C LEU A 18 -27.93 4.22 -5.67
N TYR A 19 -27.11 3.17 -5.60
CA TYR A 19 -26.42 2.61 -6.76
C TYR A 19 -27.39 1.94 -7.73
N THR A 20 -28.38 1.20 -7.23
CA THR A 20 -29.39 0.54 -8.07
C THR A 20 -30.39 1.51 -8.70
N ASP A 21 -30.70 2.62 -8.03
CA ASP A 21 -31.69 3.60 -8.51
C ASP A 21 -31.07 4.58 -9.53
N ALA A 22 -29.78 4.89 -9.41
CA ALA A 22 -29.08 5.77 -10.36
C ALA A 22 -28.99 5.20 -11.79
N ASP A 23 -29.01 3.87 -11.94
CA ASP A 23 -28.93 3.16 -13.24
C ASP A 23 -30.31 2.77 -13.83
N ARG A 24 -31.41 3.01 -13.10
CA ARG A 24 -32.75 2.53 -13.49
C ARG A 24 -33.67 3.70 -13.83
N GLY A 25 -33.80 3.97 -15.14
CA GLY A 25 -35.04 4.54 -15.67
C GLY A 25 -36.24 3.63 -15.35
N PRO A 26 -37.49 4.15 -15.39
CA PRO A 26 -38.67 3.60 -14.69
C PRO A 26 -39.21 2.24 -15.16
N SER A 27 -38.46 1.42 -15.91
CA SER A 27 -39.00 0.18 -16.48
C SER A 27 -37.94 -0.83 -16.91
N LYS A 28 -37.25 -1.49 -15.97
CA LYS A 28 -36.65 -2.82 -16.24
C LYS A 28 -36.83 -3.78 -15.07
N ILE A 29 -37.77 -4.71 -15.27
CA ILE A 29 -38.11 -5.79 -14.35
C ILE A 29 -36.93 -6.77 -14.22
N ILE A 30 -36.41 -6.84 -12.99
CA ILE A 30 -36.12 -8.04 -12.18
C ILE A 30 -35.66 -9.29 -12.95
N SER A 31 -34.35 -9.40 -13.20
CA SER A 31 -33.70 -10.69 -12.96
C SER A 31 -33.61 -10.88 -11.44
N PRO A 32 -33.86 -12.08 -10.88
CA PRO A 32 -33.84 -12.31 -9.43
C PRO A 32 -32.47 -12.01 -8.79
N TYR A 33 -31.43 -11.89 -9.61
CA TYR A 33 -30.10 -11.47 -9.20
C TYR A 33 -29.66 -10.32 -10.10
N LEU A 34 -29.36 -9.17 -9.49
CA LEU A 34 -28.65 -8.09 -10.15
C LEU A 34 -27.27 -8.62 -10.54
N LYS A 35 -26.90 -8.60 -11.82
CA LYS A 35 -25.51 -8.86 -12.21
C LYS A 35 -24.67 -7.69 -11.71
N MET A 36 -23.99 -7.88 -10.58
CA MET A 36 -23.08 -6.88 -10.06
C MET A 36 -21.95 -6.65 -11.07
N PRO A 37 -21.53 -5.39 -11.27
CA PRO A 37 -20.36 -5.11 -12.10
C PRO A 37 -19.14 -5.84 -11.52
N LYS A 38 -18.24 -6.28 -12.40
CA LYS A 38 -16.97 -6.88 -11.96
C LYS A 38 -16.19 -5.84 -11.15
N SER A 39 -15.89 -6.17 -9.90
CA SER A 39 -15.06 -5.35 -9.03
C SER A 39 -13.60 -5.37 -9.51
N PHE A 40 -12.94 -4.22 -9.52
CA PHE A 40 -11.50 -4.15 -9.64
C PHE A 40 -10.88 -4.47 -8.28
N SER A 41 -10.32 -5.68 -8.13
CA SER A 41 -9.71 -6.14 -6.88
C SER A 41 -8.20 -6.29 -7.03
N VAL A 42 -7.45 -5.78 -6.06
CA VAL A 42 -5.99 -5.90 -6.02
C VAL A 42 -5.62 -6.54 -4.68
N LYS A 43 -4.89 -7.65 -4.70
CA LYS A 43 -4.42 -8.27 -3.47
C LYS A 43 -3.14 -7.60 -2.99
N GLY A 44 -2.89 -7.64 -1.68
CA GLY A 44 -1.62 -7.16 -1.11
C GLY A 44 -0.39 -7.87 -1.71
N SER A 45 -0.52 -9.14 -2.08
CA SER A 45 0.50 -9.90 -2.80
C SER A 45 0.84 -9.31 -4.17
N ASP A 46 -0.18 -8.83 -4.89
CA ASP A 46 -0.03 -8.25 -6.22
C ASP A 46 0.70 -6.91 -6.13
N ILE A 47 0.47 -6.16 -5.05
CA ILE A 47 1.17 -4.92 -4.75
C ILE A 47 2.63 -5.20 -4.37
N ASP A 48 2.90 -6.14 -3.45
CA ASP A 48 4.28 -6.46 -3.03
C ASP A 48 5.13 -6.98 -4.20
N TYR A 49 4.53 -7.77 -5.09
CA TYR A 49 5.16 -8.25 -6.32
C TYR A 49 5.30 -7.13 -7.37
N GLY A 50 4.21 -6.44 -7.69
CA GLY A 50 4.13 -5.47 -8.78
C GLY A 50 4.97 -4.21 -8.53
N THR A 51 5.06 -3.75 -7.28
CA THR A 51 5.94 -2.64 -6.89
C THR A 51 7.42 -3.03 -6.90
N GLY A 52 7.73 -4.33 -6.88
CA GLY A 52 9.09 -4.85 -6.75
C GLY A 52 9.64 -4.84 -5.32
N ARG A 53 8.79 -4.54 -4.32
CA ARG A 53 9.17 -4.51 -2.91
C ARG A 53 9.66 -5.86 -2.41
N ARG A 54 9.00 -6.95 -2.84
CA ARG A 54 9.43 -8.33 -2.56
C ARG A 54 10.87 -8.56 -3.01
N TYR A 55 11.21 -8.18 -4.24
CA TYR A 55 12.55 -8.37 -4.80
C TYR A 55 13.61 -7.55 -4.05
N LEU A 56 13.31 -6.30 -3.70
CA LEU A 56 14.22 -5.48 -2.92
C LEU A 56 14.49 -6.13 -1.55
N ARG A 57 13.45 -6.57 -0.86
CA ARG A 57 13.55 -7.25 0.45
C ARG A 57 14.37 -8.53 0.37
N GLU A 58 14.07 -9.41 -0.59
CA GLU A 58 14.83 -10.65 -0.78
C GLU A 58 16.30 -10.37 -1.11
N HIS A 59 16.56 -9.36 -1.94
CA HIS A 59 17.91 -8.96 -2.30
C HIS A 59 18.70 -8.43 -1.10
N THR A 60 18.13 -7.50 -0.33
CA THR A 60 18.74 -6.98 0.90
C THR A 60 19.02 -8.11 1.89
N ASN A 61 18.08 -9.04 2.07
CA ASN A 61 18.25 -10.19 2.97
C ASN A 61 19.36 -11.14 2.50
N ARG A 62 19.56 -11.32 1.20
CA ARG A 62 20.68 -12.10 0.67
C ARG A 62 22.01 -11.40 0.94
N LEU A 63 22.09 -10.09 0.73
CA LEU A 63 23.30 -9.31 0.99
C LEU A 63 23.68 -9.33 2.47
N LYS A 64 22.70 -9.15 3.37
CA LYS A 64 22.93 -9.27 4.83
C LYS A 64 23.53 -10.60 5.24
N LYS A 65 23.27 -11.68 4.49
CA LYS A 65 23.74 -13.04 4.79
C LYS A 65 25.10 -13.40 4.17
N LYS A 66 25.64 -12.55 3.29
CA LYS A 66 26.82 -12.88 2.47
C LYS A 66 28.14 -12.68 3.22
N ASP A 67 28.29 -11.58 3.93
CA ASP A 67 29.54 -11.22 4.64
C ASP A 67 29.47 -11.71 6.08
N ASP A 68 29.52 -13.03 6.28
CA ASP A 68 29.47 -13.72 7.59
C ASP A 68 28.29 -13.32 8.49
N ARG A 69 27.24 -12.76 7.90
CA ARG A 69 26.08 -12.19 8.61
C ARG A 69 26.46 -11.03 9.53
N ARG A 70 27.57 -10.34 9.28
CA ARG A 70 28.06 -9.19 10.07
C ARG A 70 26.98 -8.12 10.24
N ILE A 71 26.35 -7.70 9.15
CA ILE A 71 25.27 -6.70 9.18
C ILE A 71 24.06 -7.20 9.97
N LEU A 72 23.74 -8.49 9.88
CA LEU A 72 22.63 -9.08 10.63
C LEU A 72 22.92 -9.12 12.14
N GLN A 73 24.17 -9.40 12.53
CA GLN A 73 24.61 -9.35 13.93
C GLN A 73 24.56 -7.92 14.45
N LEU A 74 25.10 -6.96 13.72
CA LEU A 74 25.05 -5.53 14.08
C LEU A 74 23.62 -5.04 14.29
N GLU A 75 22.70 -5.40 13.39
CA GLU A 75 21.28 -5.07 13.56
C GLU A 75 20.68 -5.70 14.82
N ALA A 76 21.04 -6.96 15.10
CA ALA A 76 20.59 -7.63 16.31
C ALA A 76 21.13 -6.91 17.55
N ASP A 77 22.42 -6.57 17.58
CA ASP A 77 23.10 -5.91 18.70
C ASP A 77 22.51 -4.51 18.96
N LEU A 78 22.31 -3.70 17.91
CA LEU A 78 21.64 -2.40 18.05
C LEU A 78 20.16 -2.50 18.45
N SER A 79 19.50 -3.63 18.17
CA SER A 79 18.12 -3.86 18.59
C SER A 79 17.99 -4.31 20.04
N ARG A 80 19.09 -4.73 20.70
CA ARG A 80 19.06 -5.20 22.09
C ARG A 80 18.70 -4.10 23.07
N ILE A 81 19.30 -2.92 22.89
CA ILE A 81 19.08 -1.78 23.78
C ILE A 81 18.09 -0.84 23.13
N ASN A 82 16.86 -0.83 23.67
CA ASN A 82 15.81 0.08 23.23
C ASN A 82 15.89 1.37 24.04
N LEU A 83 16.22 2.48 23.38
CA LEU A 83 16.35 3.80 24.00
C LEU A 83 15.11 4.20 24.83
N SER A 84 13.92 3.76 24.44
CA SER A 84 12.68 4.06 25.19
C SER A 84 12.52 3.30 26.51
N ALA A 85 13.32 2.25 26.71
CA ALA A 85 13.30 1.40 27.91
C ALA A 85 14.55 1.60 28.79
N VAL A 86 15.47 2.48 28.40
CA VAL A 86 16.69 2.79 29.17
C VAL A 86 16.31 3.51 30.45
N THR A 87 16.84 3.04 31.58
CA THR A 87 16.56 3.62 32.90
C THR A 87 17.81 4.09 33.64
N SER A 88 18.98 3.54 33.30
CA SER A 88 20.28 3.95 33.87
C SER A 88 21.08 4.82 32.91
N ILE A 89 21.95 5.68 33.47
CA ILE A 89 22.93 6.47 32.70
C ILE A 89 23.98 5.54 32.06
N GLU A 90 24.34 4.45 32.74
CA GLU A 90 25.32 3.48 32.23
C GLU A 90 24.79 2.74 30.99
N GLU A 91 23.51 2.36 31.00
CA GLU A 91 22.82 1.76 29.85
C GLU A 91 22.72 2.74 28.67
N LEU A 92 22.59 4.04 28.95
CA LEU A 92 22.56 5.08 27.93
C LEU A 92 23.92 5.26 27.27
N ASP A 93 25.00 5.26 28.05
CA ASP A 93 26.38 5.36 27.57
C ASP A 93 26.78 4.14 26.72
N GLU A 94 26.36 2.93 27.16
CA GLU A 94 26.53 1.70 26.40
C GLU A 94 25.75 1.74 25.07
N TRP A 95 24.52 2.26 25.08
CA TRP A 95 23.75 2.45 23.86
C TRP A 95 24.42 3.43 22.90
N GLU A 96 24.86 4.59 23.41
CA GLU A 96 25.50 5.63 22.61
C GLU A 96 26.77 5.10 21.96
N THR A 97 27.64 4.45 22.74
CA THR A 97 28.89 3.86 22.25
C THR A 97 28.61 2.83 21.15
N ASN A 98 27.68 1.90 21.38
CA ASN A 98 27.30 0.90 20.39
C ASN A 98 26.74 1.52 19.10
N GLN A 99 25.94 2.60 19.21
CA GLN A 99 25.45 3.31 18.03
C GLN A 99 26.59 3.95 17.24
N PHE A 100 27.49 4.68 17.90
CA PHE A 100 28.59 5.37 17.23
C PHE A 100 29.59 4.42 16.56
N GLU A 101 29.95 3.33 17.24
CA GLU A 101 30.89 2.34 16.71
C GLU A 101 30.36 1.67 15.44
N HIS A 102 29.07 1.32 15.41
CA HIS A 102 28.49 0.54 14.32
C HIS A 102 27.74 1.38 13.28
N ALA A 103 27.50 2.67 13.53
CA ALA A 103 26.78 3.57 12.62
C ALA A 103 27.40 3.60 11.22
N ASN A 104 28.73 3.65 11.13
CA ASN A 104 29.42 3.73 9.85
C ASN A 104 29.26 2.45 9.03
N GLU A 105 29.39 1.27 9.64
CA GLU A 105 29.21 -0.02 8.94
C GLU A 105 27.79 -0.16 8.40
N ILE A 106 26.77 0.12 9.23
CA ILE A 106 25.37 0.06 8.82
C ILE A 106 25.06 1.09 7.73
N ARG A 107 25.56 2.31 7.89
CA ARG A 107 25.37 3.38 6.90
C ARG A 107 26.01 3.01 5.57
N GLN A 108 27.23 2.47 5.57
CA GLN A 108 27.91 2.01 4.37
C GLN A 108 27.13 0.91 3.67
N PHE A 109 26.52 -0.03 4.40
CA PHE A 109 25.68 -1.06 3.81
C PHE A 109 24.42 -0.46 3.14
N TYR A 110 23.58 0.23 3.92
CA TYR A 110 22.27 0.71 3.46
C TYR A 110 22.34 1.87 2.45
N HIS A 111 23.34 2.73 2.60
CA HIS A 111 23.56 3.88 1.73
C HIS A 111 24.71 3.65 0.73
N SER A 112 25.16 2.40 0.56
CA SER A 112 26.07 2.06 -0.53
C SER A 112 25.50 2.50 -1.88
N SER A 113 26.38 2.86 -2.81
CA SER A 113 25.98 3.19 -4.18
C SER A 113 25.18 2.06 -4.84
N HIS A 114 25.50 0.82 -4.51
CA HIS A 114 24.78 -0.36 -4.97
C HIS A 114 23.34 -0.41 -4.42
N MET A 115 23.17 -0.24 -3.10
CA MET A 115 21.83 -0.19 -2.49
C MET A 115 21.02 1.01 -2.99
N ALA A 116 21.63 2.19 -3.09
CA ALA A 116 20.98 3.38 -3.64
C ALA A 116 20.44 3.15 -5.06
N ARG A 117 21.21 2.49 -5.94
CA ARG A 117 20.75 2.11 -7.29
C ARG A 117 19.56 1.15 -7.24
N LYS A 118 19.58 0.15 -6.34
CA LYS A 118 18.47 -0.80 -6.18
C LYS A 118 17.20 -0.13 -5.66
N THR A 119 17.33 0.77 -4.69
CA THR A 119 16.22 1.58 -4.17
C THR A 119 15.61 2.45 -5.27
N ARG A 120 16.44 3.14 -6.06
CA ARG A 120 15.97 3.93 -7.21
C ARG A 120 15.23 3.08 -8.24
N GLN A 121 15.73 1.88 -8.54
CA GLN A 121 15.03 0.94 -9.45
C GLN A 121 13.67 0.51 -8.89
N TYR A 122 13.59 0.26 -7.57
CA TYR A 122 12.35 -0.05 -6.89
C TYR A 122 11.36 1.12 -6.97
N GLU A 123 11.79 2.35 -6.69
CA GLU A 123 10.94 3.55 -6.76
C GLU A 123 10.35 3.75 -8.17
N LEU A 124 11.17 3.60 -9.21
CA LEU A 124 10.70 3.67 -10.59
C LEU A 124 9.69 2.56 -10.92
N LYS A 125 9.93 1.32 -10.47
CA LYS A 125 8.98 0.22 -10.66
C LYS A 125 7.67 0.46 -9.92
N ARG A 126 7.76 0.92 -8.67
CA ARG A 126 6.61 1.29 -7.84
C ARG A 126 5.76 2.35 -8.52
N ASN A 127 6.36 3.43 -9.01
CA ASN A 127 5.61 4.50 -9.68
C ASN A 127 4.92 3.96 -10.94
N LYS A 128 5.64 3.23 -11.80
CA LYS A 128 5.04 2.59 -12.99
C LYS A 128 3.94 1.58 -12.65
N PHE A 129 4.01 0.93 -11.50
CA PHE A 129 2.99 0.01 -11.04
C PHE A 129 1.75 0.77 -10.59
N VAL A 130 1.93 1.82 -9.78
CA VAL A 130 0.84 2.71 -9.34
C VAL A 130 0.15 3.34 -10.55
N ASP A 131 0.89 3.84 -11.53
CA ASP A 131 0.30 4.42 -12.74
C ASP A 131 -0.55 3.41 -13.52
N ARG A 132 -0.06 2.17 -13.64
CA ARG A 132 -0.79 1.06 -14.27
C ARG A 132 -2.02 0.65 -13.46
N LEU A 133 -1.91 0.65 -12.13
CA LEU A 133 -3.01 0.35 -11.22
C LEU A 133 -4.13 1.37 -11.40
N CYS A 134 -3.81 2.66 -11.27
CA CYS A 134 -4.76 3.75 -11.45
C CYS A 134 -5.36 3.75 -12.86
N SER A 135 -4.57 3.40 -13.90
CA SER A 135 -5.08 3.27 -15.27
C SER A 135 -6.05 2.09 -15.42
N GLY A 136 -5.74 0.94 -14.82
CA GLY A 136 -6.62 -0.22 -14.78
C GLY A 136 -7.92 0.06 -14.02
N GLU A 137 -7.83 0.76 -12.89
CA GLU A 137 -8.98 1.26 -12.15
C GLU A 137 -9.85 2.14 -13.03
N ARG A 138 -9.28 3.17 -13.68
CA ARG A 138 -10.02 4.06 -14.60
C ARG A 138 -10.72 3.27 -15.72
N LYS A 139 -10.03 2.35 -16.39
CA LYS A 139 -10.65 1.51 -17.42
C LYS A 139 -11.81 0.67 -16.88
N SER A 140 -11.66 0.10 -15.68
CA SER A 140 -12.73 -0.65 -15.04
C SER A 140 -13.93 0.23 -14.68
N CYS A 141 -13.69 1.49 -14.30
CA CYS A 141 -14.74 2.45 -13.95
C CYS A 141 -15.55 2.90 -15.17
N PHE A 142 -14.89 3.14 -16.30
CA PHE A 142 -15.54 3.71 -17.48
C PHE A 142 -15.88 2.67 -18.58
N GLY A 143 -15.32 1.46 -18.57
CA GLY A 143 -15.54 0.48 -19.66
C GLY A 143 -14.94 0.94 -21.01
N GLU A 144 -14.95 0.07 -22.02
CA GLU A 144 -14.40 0.41 -23.36
C GLU A 144 -15.37 1.27 -24.21
N GLU A 145 -16.65 1.36 -23.83
CA GLU A 145 -17.72 1.99 -24.62
C GLU A 145 -18.48 3.13 -23.90
N ALA A 146 -17.97 3.70 -22.80
CA ALA A 146 -18.72 4.77 -22.14
C ALA A 146 -18.55 6.13 -22.81
N ASP A 147 -19.70 6.68 -23.21
CA ASP A 147 -19.93 8.10 -23.43
C ASP A 147 -19.43 8.88 -22.20
N GLN A 148 -18.42 9.74 -22.38
CA GLN A 148 -17.70 10.46 -21.30
C GLN A 148 -18.64 11.29 -20.38
N ARG A 149 -19.89 11.49 -20.80
CA ARG A 149 -20.92 12.26 -20.09
C ARG A 149 -21.55 11.51 -18.92
N GLN A 150 -21.54 10.17 -18.87
CA GLN A 150 -22.06 9.41 -17.73
C GLN A 150 -20.95 9.12 -16.71
N LYS A 151 -20.75 10.05 -15.77
CA LYS A 151 -19.91 9.84 -14.58
C LYS A 151 -20.52 8.72 -13.72
N ARG A 152 -19.99 7.50 -13.82
CA ARG A 152 -20.40 6.37 -12.96
C ARG A 152 -20.02 6.62 -11.50
N LEU A 153 -20.88 6.20 -10.58
CA LEU A 153 -20.60 6.24 -9.15
C LEU A 153 -19.54 5.20 -8.81
N LEU A 154 -18.56 5.57 -7.99
CA LEU A 154 -17.53 4.67 -7.49
C LEU A 154 -17.78 4.30 -6.03
N MET A 155 -17.47 3.04 -5.72
CA MET A 155 -17.51 2.49 -4.38
C MET A 155 -16.16 1.85 -4.09
N PHE A 156 -15.37 2.51 -3.25
CA PHE A 156 -14.13 1.99 -2.70
C PHE A 156 -14.44 1.16 -1.46
N VAL A 157 -13.89 -0.04 -1.39
CA VAL A 157 -14.00 -0.93 -0.22
C VAL A 157 -12.58 -1.37 0.15
N GLY A 158 -12.14 -1.06 1.37
CA GLY A 158 -10.84 -1.51 1.88
C GLY A 158 -10.70 -1.32 3.39
N ASP A 159 -9.57 -1.77 3.94
CA ASP A 159 -9.30 -1.77 5.38
C ASP A 159 -9.32 -0.39 6.04
N ARG A 160 -9.21 0.68 5.24
CA ARG A 160 -9.31 2.08 5.71
C ARG A 160 -10.72 2.68 5.59
N GLY A 161 -11.73 1.85 5.35
CA GLY A 161 -13.13 2.24 5.26
C GLY A 161 -13.71 2.15 3.84
N LEU A 162 -15.00 2.46 3.73
CA LEU A 162 -15.71 2.60 2.45
C LEU A 162 -15.76 4.07 2.01
N GLY A 163 -15.38 4.34 0.77
CA GLY A 163 -15.59 5.64 0.11
C GLY A 163 -16.63 5.48 -1.00
N ILE A 164 -17.80 6.10 -0.87
CA ILE A 164 -18.91 5.92 -1.81
C ILE A 164 -19.33 7.27 -2.39
N GLY A 165 -19.58 7.32 -3.69
CA GLY A 165 -20.17 8.49 -4.37
C GLY A 165 -19.15 9.52 -4.86
N SER A 166 -17.86 9.26 -4.73
CA SER A 166 -16.82 10.12 -5.30
C SER A 166 -16.87 10.05 -6.82
N ARG A 167 -17.23 11.17 -7.45
CA ARG A 167 -16.94 11.41 -8.87
C ARG A 167 -15.46 11.78 -8.95
N VAL A 168 -14.68 11.08 -9.78
CA VAL A 168 -13.33 11.54 -10.09
C VAL A 168 -13.47 12.87 -10.83
N GLU A 169 -13.05 13.96 -10.20
CA GLU A 169 -12.85 15.24 -10.86
C GLU A 169 -11.39 15.33 -11.33
N GLY A 170 -11.18 15.91 -12.51
CA GLY A 170 -9.89 15.95 -13.18
C GLY A 170 -9.78 14.86 -14.25
N PHE A 171 -10.19 15.25 -15.46
CA PHE A 171 -9.59 14.75 -16.69
C PHE A 171 -8.65 15.83 -17.20
#